data_AF-A0A923Y749-F1
#
_entry.id   AF-A0A923Y749-F1
#
_cell.length_a   1.000
_cell.length_b   1.000
_cell.length_c   1.000
_cell.angle_alpha   90.00
_cell.angle_beta   90.00
_cell.angle_gamma   90.00
#
_symmetry.space_group_name_H-M   'P 1'
#
loop_
_entity.id
_entity.type
_entity.pdbx_description
1 polymer ?
#
loop_
_entity_poly.entity_id
_entity_poly.type
_entity_poly.pdbx_seq_one_letter_code
_entity_poly.pdbx_strand_id
1 'polypeptide(L)'
;MSIDETLQIRALPAALAFRRRFGRHSSDGQPIEGELGGRWLGGEGLSALAMALLSPEGAVHDVWSGAAGPAMREHGCVRYATDGHWLHGCAEIDEARVEGGLQAASRQAYADLFAVLAGSSSPYLLRLWNHFPGMNLETGGIERYRQFNAGRQQAFTDAGRSAFEGAPAACALGTAGGPLRVYFLAGAHAPLAIENPRQVSAYRYPDSYGPRSPTFSRAALVGTGGGSQMLFISGTASIIGHETVHLGDVRRQTEESLNNIAAVLQVAASRAGMAIR
;
A
#
# COMPACT_ATOMS: atom_id res chain seq x y z
N MET A 1 18.41 1.24 51.24
CA MET A 1 18.26 0.46 50.00
C MET A 1 16.94 0.92 49.38
N SER A 2 17.03 1.95 48.52
CA SER A 2 15.87 2.60 47.91
C SER A 2 15.61 1.93 46.56
N ILE A 3 14.48 1.25 46.41
CA ILE A 3 14.01 0.75 45.13
C ILE A 3 13.25 1.91 44.50
N ASP A 4 13.93 2.64 43.61
CA ASP A 4 13.34 3.62 42.72
C ASP A 4 12.70 2.84 41.55
N GLU A 5 11.51 2.30 41.79
CA GLU A 5 10.65 1.78 40.72
C GLU A 5 9.99 2.97 40.02
N THR A 6 10.78 3.67 39.22
CA THR A 6 10.24 4.56 38.19
C THR A 6 9.54 3.66 37.17
N LEU A 7 8.27 3.35 37.44
CA LEU A 7 7.32 2.88 36.44
C LEU A 7 7.34 3.92 35.32
N GLN A 8 8.15 3.67 34.29
CA GLN A 8 8.01 4.33 33.01
C GLN A 8 6.59 4.03 32.57
N ILE A 9 5.69 4.99 32.77
CA ILE A 9 4.40 5.06 32.11
C ILE A 9 4.77 5.09 30.63
N ARG A 10 4.84 3.92 30.00
CA ARG A 10 4.91 3.81 28.54
C ARG A 10 3.65 4.51 28.07
N ALA A 11 3.82 5.73 27.55
CA ALA A 11 2.74 6.45 26.88
C ALA A 11 2.08 5.45 25.92
N LEU A 12 0.75 5.34 25.98
CA LEU A 12 0.02 4.44 25.10
C LEU A 12 0.45 4.74 23.65
N PRO A 13 0.74 3.71 22.83
CA PRO A 13 1.12 3.92 21.44
C PRO A 13 0.04 4.79 20.76
N ALA A 14 0.52 5.80 20.05
CA ALA A 14 -0.31 6.75 19.32
C ALA A 14 -1.32 6.03 18.42
N ALA A 15 -2.59 6.42 18.48
CA ALA A 15 -3.59 5.82 17.61
C ALA A 15 -3.34 6.22 16.15
N LEU A 16 -3.20 5.24 15.25
CA LEU A 16 -3.14 5.52 13.82
C LEU A 16 -4.50 6.00 13.33
N ALA A 17 -4.54 7.18 12.69
CA ALA A 17 -5.75 7.74 12.14
C ALA A 17 -5.68 7.91 10.61
N PHE A 18 -6.81 7.69 9.96
CA PHE A 18 -7.01 7.93 8.52
C PHE A 18 -8.10 8.99 8.32
N ARG A 19 -7.87 9.94 7.40
CA ARG A 19 -8.90 10.88 6.95
C ARG A 19 -8.85 11.01 5.44
N ARG A 20 -10.02 10.99 4.80
CA ARG A 20 -10.18 11.37 3.40
C ARG A 20 -10.77 12.77 3.30
N ARG A 21 -10.14 13.65 2.53
CA ARG A 21 -10.63 14.99 2.20
C ARG A 21 -10.94 15.07 0.71
N PHE A 22 -11.96 15.85 0.36
CA PHE A 22 -12.42 16.06 -1.01
C PHE A 22 -12.25 17.54 -1.39
N GLY A 23 -11.98 17.82 -2.67
CA GLY A 23 -11.86 19.17 -3.22
C GLY A 23 -10.43 19.72 -3.27
N ARG A 24 -10.28 21.00 -3.64
CA ARG A 24 -8.97 21.66 -3.77
C ARG A 24 -8.36 21.91 -2.38
N HIS A 25 -7.23 21.28 -2.09
CA HIS A 25 -6.42 21.69 -0.96
C HIS A 25 -5.76 23.04 -1.26
N SER A 26 -6.09 24.08 -0.49
CA SER A 26 -5.34 25.34 -0.46
C SER A 26 -4.19 25.22 0.55
N SER A 27 -3.17 24.44 0.23
CA SER A 27 -1.87 24.62 0.86
C SER A 27 -0.80 24.16 -0.11
N ASP A 28 0.24 24.97 -0.24
CA ASP A 28 1.39 24.75 -1.10
C ASP A 28 2.26 23.58 -0.59
N GLY A 29 1.71 22.36 -0.58
CA GLY A 29 2.43 21.13 -0.27
C GLY A 29 3.05 21.05 1.13
N GLN A 30 2.73 21.98 2.03
CA GLN A 30 3.26 21.97 3.40
C GLN A 30 2.54 20.90 4.22
N PRO A 31 3.26 20.00 4.91
CA PRO A 31 2.65 19.03 5.83
C PRO A 31 1.85 19.78 6.89
N ILE A 32 0.59 19.37 7.10
CA ILE A 32 -0.15 19.86 8.26
C ILE A 32 0.43 19.17 9.50
N GLU A 33 0.63 19.94 10.57
CA GLU A 33 1.20 19.47 11.82
C GLU A 33 0.43 18.23 12.34
N GLY A 34 1.14 17.13 12.61
CA GLY A 34 0.56 15.84 13.02
C GLY A 34 0.25 14.85 11.90
N GLU A 35 0.43 15.21 10.63
CA GLU A 35 0.28 14.29 9.49
C GLU A 35 1.58 13.53 9.20
N LEU A 36 1.50 12.19 9.15
CA LEU A 36 2.60 11.32 8.69
C LEU A 36 2.80 11.43 7.18
N GLY A 37 1.73 11.74 6.46
CA GLY A 37 1.72 11.90 5.01
C GLY A 37 0.44 11.35 4.41
N GLY A 38 0.42 11.27 3.08
CA GLY A 38 -0.79 10.89 2.38
C GLY A 38 -0.59 10.71 0.90
N ARG A 39 -1.72 10.51 0.21
CA ARG A 39 -1.79 10.42 -1.25
C ARG A 39 -2.76 11.46 -1.76
N TRP A 40 -2.30 12.22 -2.76
CA TRP A 40 -3.14 13.13 -3.50
C TRP A 40 -3.55 12.47 -4.81
N LEU A 41 -4.85 12.19 -4.95
CA LEU A 41 -5.47 11.51 -6.08
C LEU A 41 -6.29 12.52 -6.87
N GLY A 42 -6.01 12.67 -8.17
CA GLY A 42 -6.71 13.64 -9.01
C GLY A 42 -6.39 15.09 -8.64
N GLY A 43 -6.38 16.00 -9.62
CA GLY A 43 -6.03 17.41 -9.44
C GLY A 43 -4.77 17.85 -10.19
N GLU A 44 -4.46 19.14 -10.11
CA GLU A 44 -3.30 19.76 -10.74
C GLU A 44 -2.16 19.91 -9.73
N GLY A 45 -0.95 19.46 -10.08
CA GLY A 45 0.23 19.59 -9.23
C GLY A 45 1.24 18.45 -9.43
N LEU A 46 2.52 18.74 -9.22
CA LEU A 46 3.60 17.76 -9.45
C LEU A 46 3.48 16.50 -8.57
N SER A 47 2.95 16.64 -7.35
CA SER A 47 2.77 15.53 -6.40
C SER A 47 1.46 14.77 -6.57
N ALA A 48 0.52 15.27 -7.38
CA ALA A 48 -0.77 14.62 -7.58
C ALA A 48 -0.64 13.37 -8.47
N LEU A 49 -1.34 12.30 -8.12
CA LEU A 49 -1.49 11.13 -8.96
C LEU A 49 -2.47 11.46 -10.09
N ALA A 50 -1.98 11.39 -11.33
CA ALA A 50 -2.76 11.60 -12.54
C ALA A 50 -3.75 10.45 -12.75
N MET A 51 -4.86 10.49 -12.01
CA MET A 51 -5.90 9.46 -12.00
C MET A 51 -7.27 10.09 -12.22
N ALA A 52 -8.06 9.44 -13.06
CA ALA A 52 -9.48 9.77 -13.18
C ALA A 52 -10.22 9.30 -11.92
N LEU A 53 -10.97 10.20 -11.30
CA LEU A 53 -11.79 9.90 -10.14
C LEU A 53 -13.27 9.98 -10.51
N LEU A 54 -14.06 9.08 -9.91
CA LEU A 54 -15.53 9.13 -10.00
C LEU A 54 -16.15 10.13 -9.01
N SER A 55 -15.33 10.75 -8.14
CA SER A 55 -15.80 11.73 -7.16
C SER A 55 -16.26 13.00 -7.87
N PRO A 56 -17.52 13.44 -7.70
CA PRO A 56 -17.98 14.71 -8.27
C PRO A 56 -17.25 15.92 -7.67
N GLU A 57 -16.69 15.79 -6.48
CA GLU A 57 -15.89 16.80 -5.78
C GLU A 57 -14.47 16.95 -6.35
N GLY A 58 -14.09 16.12 -7.33
CA GLY A 58 -12.78 16.16 -7.99
C GLY A 58 -11.68 15.51 -7.17
N ALA A 59 -10.63 16.27 -6.87
CA ALA A 59 -9.43 15.79 -6.18
C ALA A 59 -9.74 15.20 -4.79
N VAL A 60 -9.01 14.16 -4.43
CA VAL A 60 -9.12 13.44 -3.15
C VAL A 60 -7.75 13.38 -2.48
N HIS A 61 -7.74 13.64 -1.17
CA HIS A 61 -6.55 13.56 -0.34
C HIS A 61 -6.77 12.52 0.76
N ASP A 62 -6.04 11.42 0.67
CA ASP A 62 -5.93 10.41 1.72
C ASP A 62 -4.82 10.83 2.68
N VAL A 63 -5.12 11.02 3.96
CA VAL A 63 -4.20 11.52 4.97
C VAL A 63 -4.08 10.52 6.13
N TRP A 64 -2.85 10.25 6.54
CA TRP A 64 -2.49 9.46 7.72
C TRP A 64 -1.91 10.36 8.80
N SER A 65 -2.36 10.19 10.04
CA SER A 65 -1.91 10.99 11.19
C SER A 65 -1.48 10.10 12.37
N GLY A 66 -0.51 10.61 13.14
CA GLY A 66 0.07 9.98 14.34
C GLY A 66 0.12 10.94 15.53
N ALA A 67 0.91 10.65 16.57
CA ALA A 67 0.88 11.44 17.83
C ALA A 67 1.59 12.81 17.79
N ALA A 68 2.47 13.07 16.82
CA ALA A 68 3.13 14.36 16.64
C ALA A 68 3.72 14.47 15.23
N GLY A 69 3.79 15.70 14.69
CA GLY A 69 4.17 15.96 13.30
C GLY A 69 5.61 15.55 12.98
N PRO A 70 5.83 14.54 12.13
CA PRO A 70 7.18 14.12 11.79
C PRO A 70 7.84 15.10 10.83
N ALA A 71 9.13 15.38 11.04
CA ALA A 71 9.96 15.97 9.99
C ALA A 71 10.06 14.98 8.82
N MET A 72 9.86 15.47 7.60
CA MET A 72 10.08 14.69 6.38
C MET A 72 11.55 14.29 6.27
N ARG A 73 11.81 13.04 5.88
CA ARG A 73 13.14 12.45 5.71
C ARG A 73 13.24 11.82 4.33
N GLU A 74 14.48 11.61 3.88
CA GLU A 74 14.76 11.00 2.58
C GLU A 74 15.81 9.89 2.67
N HIS A 75 15.67 8.88 1.83
CA HIS A 75 16.67 7.83 1.60
C HIS A 75 16.50 7.27 0.19
N GLY A 76 17.53 7.40 -0.65
CA GLY A 76 17.43 7.03 -2.07
C GLY A 76 16.26 7.75 -2.74
N CYS A 77 15.38 7.00 -3.40
CA CYS A 77 14.16 7.55 -4.03
C CYS A 77 12.95 7.68 -3.07
N VAL A 78 13.13 7.45 -1.76
CA VAL A 78 12.03 7.42 -0.78
C VAL A 78 11.99 8.69 0.04
N ARG A 79 10.83 9.34 0.06
CA ARG A 79 10.47 10.40 1.02
C ARG A 79 9.50 9.84 2.04
N TYR A 80 9.78 9.99 3.33
CA TYR A 80 8.99 9.38 4.39
C TYR A 80 8.98 10.21 5.68
N ALA A 81 8.00 9.93 6.52
CA ALA A 81 7.86 10.53 7.83
C ALA A 81 7.41 9.48 8.86
N THR A 82 7.85 9.62 10.11
CA THR A 82 7.56 8.67 11.18
C THR A 82 7.44 9.36 12.54
N ASP A 83 6.47 8.94 13.33
CA ASP A 83 6.31 9.35 14.74
C ASP A 83 7.01 8.39 15.71
N GLY A 84 7.81 7.46 15.20
CA GLY A 84 8.48 6.41 15.97
C GLY A 84 7.64 5.15 16.19
N HIS A 85 6.33 5.15 15.87
CA HIS A 85 5.48 3.96 15.93
C HIS A 85 4.86 3.59 14.58
N TRP A 86 4.51 4.62 13.81
CA TRP A 86 3.98 4.53 12.46
C TRP A 86 4.94 5.24 11.50
N LEU A 87 4.95 4.77 10.27
CA LEU A 87 5.76 5.35 9.20
C LEU A 87 4.93 5.37 7.91
N HIS A 88 4.83 6.53 7.29
CA HIS A 88 4.25 6.69 5.95
C HIS A 88 5.32 7.23 5.00
N GLY A 89 5.35 6.74 3.76
CA GLY A 89 6.29 7.22 2.77
C GLY A 89 5.86 6.96 1.34
N CYS A 90 6.63 7.53 0.42
CA CYS A 90 6.49 7.40 -1.02
C CYS A 90 7.87 7.23 -1.65
N ALA A 91 8.09 6.10 -2.33
CA ALA A 91 9.17 5.96 -3.29
C ALA A 91 8.71 6.53 -4.63
N GLU A 92 9.49 7.41 -5.25
CA GLU A 92 9.20 7.98 -6.56
C GLU A 92 10.41 7.83 -7.48
N ILE A 93 10.24 7.17 -8.62
CA ILE A 93 11.33 6.92 -9.57
C ILE A 93 10.86 7.10 -11.01
N ASP A 94 11.60 7.93 -11.75
CA ASP A 94 11.41 8.09 -13.20
C ASP A 94 12.11 6.95 -13.93
N GLU A 95 11.32 5.98 -14.40
CA GLU A 95 11.84 4.78 -15.07
C GLU A 95 12.67 5.10 -16.33
N ALA A 96 12.44 6.24 -16.98
CA ALA A 96 13.20 6.64 -18.16
C ALA A 96 14.67 6.93 -17.84
N ARG A 97 14.99 7.17 -16.57
CA ARG A 97 16.35 7.44 -16.07
C ARG A 97 17.03 6.20 -15.51
N VAL A 98 16.36 5.04 -15.52
CA VAL A 98 16.88 3.80 -14.96
C VAL A 98 17.19 2.82 -16.08
N GLU A 99 18.46 2.44 -16.19
CA GLU A 99 18.86 1.36 -17.09
C GLU A 99 18.13 0.06 -16.72
N GLY A 100 17.49 -0.59 -17.70
CA GLY A 100 16.59 -1.73 -17.45
C GLY A 100 15.12 -1.35 -17.23
N GLY A 101 14.78 -0.06 -17.34
CA GLY A 101 13.39 0.43 -17.40
C GLY A 101 12.56 0.12 -16.15
N LEU A 102 11.26 -0.12 -16.35
CA LEU A 102 10.30 -0.29 -15.25
C LEU A 102 10.68 -1.43 -14.28
N GLN A 103 11.22 -2.55 -14.77
CA GLN A 103 11.60 -3.66 -13.91
C GLN A 103 12.73 -3.26 -12.96
N ALA A 104 13.78 -2.62 -13.46
CA ALA A 104 14.90 -2.15 -12.65
C ALA A 104 14.47 -1.02 -11.70
N ALA A 105 13.65 -0.08 -12.19
CA ALA A 105 13.10 1.00 -11.39
C ALA A 105 12.23 0.47 -10.23
N SER A 106 11.43 -0.56 -10.48
CA SER A 106 10.62 -1.22 -9.45
C SER A 106 11.48 -1.91 -8.40
N ARG A 107 12.56 -2.59 -8.82
CA ARG A 107 13.50 -3.21 -7.89
C ARG A 107 14.18 -2.16 -7.00
N GLN A 108 14.66 -1.07 -7.58
CA GLN A 108 15.31 0.03 -6.86
C GLN A 108 14.35 0.69 -5.86
N ALA A 109 13.12 1.02 -6.28
CA ALA A 109 12.13 1.66 -5.42
C ALA A 109 11.80 0.82 -4.18
N TYR A 110 11.65 -0.50 -4.35
CA TYR A 110 11.41 -1.39 -3.23
C TYR A 110 12.67 -1.62 -2.38
N ALA A 111 13.86 -1.65 -2.97
CA ALA A 111 15.11 -1.77 -2.22
C ALA A 111 15.33 -0.59 -1.26
N ASP A 112 15.16 0.65 -1.75
CA ASP A 112 15.27 1.86 -0.91
C ASP A 112 14.18 1.89 0.17
N LEU A 113 12.94 1.48 -0.18
CA LEU A 113 11.85 1.35 0.79
C LEU A 113 12.21 0.35 1.89
N PHE A 114 12.75 -0.82 1.54
CA PHE A 114 13.13 -1.82 2.54
C PHE A 114 14.30 -1.37 3.42
N ALA A 115 15.24 -0.60 2.87
CA ALA A 115 16.31 0.02 3.65
C ALA A 115 15.76 1.02 4.68
N VAL A 116 14.78 1.86 4.30
CA VAL A 116 14.06 2.74 5.24
C VAL A 116 13.39 1.92 6.35
N LEU A 117 12.69 0.83 6.01
CA LEU A 117 12.03 0.00 7.02
C LEU A 117 13.03 -0.66 7.98
N ALA A 118 14.15 -1.16 7.45
CA ALA A 118 15.20 -1.81 8.25
C ALA A 118 15.87 -0.85 9.24
N GLY A 119 15.99 0.43 8.88
CA GLY A 119 16.52 1.48 9.76
C GLY A 119 15.49 2.11 10.71
N SER A 120 14.23 1.66 10.70
CA SER A 120 13.14 2.27 11.46
C SER A 120 12.66 1.38 12.62
N SER A 121 11.95 1.99 13.57
CA SER A 121 11.17 1.27 14.59
C SER A 121 9.86 0.68 14.05
N SER A 122 9.58 0.84 12.76
CA SER A 122 8.34 0.41 12.08
C SER A 122 8.64 -0.53 10.91
N PRO A 123 9.24 -1.71 11.15
CA PRO A 123 9.80 -2.54 10.08
C PRO A 123 8.75 -3.35 9.30
N TYR A 124 7.47 -3.32 9.70
CA TYR A 124 6.41 -4.14 9.11
C TYR A 124 5.50 -3.33 8.21
N LEU A 125 5.44 -3.72 6.93
CA LEU A 125 4.49 -3.14 5.97
C LEU A 125 3.05 -3.51 6.35
N LEU A 126 2.21 -2.49 6.49
CA LEU A 126 0.78 -2.62 6.75
C LEU A 126 -0.01 -2.53 5.44
N ARG A 127 0.43 -1.62 4.55
CA ARG A 127 -0.25 -1.36 3.28
C ARG A 127 0.70 -0.78 2.22
N LEU A 128 0.54 -1.23 0.98
CA LEU A 128 1.21 -0.68 -0.21
C LEU A 128 0.20 -0.15 -1.24
N TRP A 129 0.57 0.90 -1.96
CA TRP A 129 -0.16 1.37 -3.13
C TRP A 129 0.82 1.71 -4.25
N ASN A 130 0.63 1.06 -5.41
CA ASN A 130 1.54 1.16 -6.55
C ASN A 130 0.85 1.86 -7.71
N HIS A 131 1.51 2.87 -8.27
CA HIS A 131 0.97 3.71 -9.33
C HIS A 131 2.03 3.95 -10.40
N PHE A 132 1.70 3.66 -11.66
CA PHE A 132 2.58 3.92 -12.80
C PHE A 132 1.78 3.97 -14.10
N PRO A 133 2.25 4.72 -15.11
CA PRO A 133 1.51 4.89 -16.35
C PRO A 133 1.64 3.69 -17.29
N GLY A 134 0.64 3.55 -18.16
CA GLY A 134 0.65 2.55 -19.24
C GLY A 134 0.68 1.11 -18.72
N MET A 135 0.04 0.84 -17.58
CA MET A 135 0.15 -0.45 -16.87
C MET A 135 -0.08 -1.69 -17.75
N ASN A 136 -0.99 -1.60 -18.73
CA ASN A 136 -1.34 -2.70 -19.64
C ASN A 136 -0.61 -2.65 -21.00
N LEU A 137 0.28 -1.68 -21.21
CA LEU A 137 1.07 -1.64 -22.44
C LEU A 137 2.19 -2.67 -22.38
N GLU A 138 2.63 -3.13 -23.55
CA GLU A 138 3.82 -3.97 -23.68
C GLU A 138 5.04 -3.12 -24.05
N THR A 139 6.15 -3.34 -23.34
CA THR A 139 7.46 -2.76 -23.68
C THR A 139 8.51 -3.86 -23.61
N GLY A 140 9.40 -3.94 -24.61
CA GLY A 140 10.38 -5.03 -24.66
C GLY A 140 9.76 -6.44 -24.72
N GLY A 141 8.56 -6.57 -25.31
CA GLY A 141 7.85 -7.84 -25.46
C GLY A 141 7.17 -8.39 -24.20
N ILE A 142 7.09 -7.59 -23.13
CA ILE A 142 6.46 -7.99 -21.86
C ILE A 142 5.49 -6.89 -21.42
N GLU A 143 4.31 -7.25 -20.96
CA GLU A 143 3.37 -6.32 -20.31
C GLU A 143 4.04 -5.60 -19.13
N ARG A 144 3.88 -4.28 -19.06
CA ARG A 144 4.50 -3.43 -18.01
C ARG A 144 4.11 -3.85 -16.60
N TYR A 145 2.87 -4.28 -16.36
CA TYR A 145 2.49 -4.84 -15.05
C TYR A 145 3.34 -6.05 -14.64
N ARG A 146 3.69 -6.92 -15.59
CA ARG A 146 4.55 -8.10 -15.33
C ARG A 146 5.99 -7.68 -15.05
N GLN A 147 6.51 -6.68 -15.75
CA GLN A 147 7.84 -6.10 -15.48
C GLN A 147 7.91 -5.52 -14.05
N PHE A 148 6.89 -4.73 -13.67
CA PHE A 148 6.76 -4.19 -12.32
C PHE A 148 6.76 -5.31 -11.26
N ASN A 149 5.95 -6.36 -11.46
CA ASN A 149 5.89 -7.50 -10.54
C ASN A 149 7.22 -8.24 -10.42
N ALA A 150 7.95 -8.42 -11.53
CA ALA A 150 9.26 -9.05 -11.53
C ALA A 150 10.27 -8.26 -10.69
N GLY A 151 10.36 -6.94 -10.90
CA GLY A 151 11.24 -6.06 -10.12
C GLY A 151 10.89 -6.04 -8.64
N ARG A 152 9.59 -5.94 -8.33
CA ARG A 152 9.07 -5.99 -6.96
C ARG A 152 9.40 -7.31 -6.26
N GLN A 153 9.11 -8.46 -6.89
CA GLN A 153 9.37 -9.77 -6.28
C GLN A 153 10.87 -9.97 -6.02
N GLN A 154 11.73 -9.52 -6.95
CA GLN A 154 13.17 -9.59 -6.74
C GLN A 154 13.60 -8.76 -5.52
N ALA A 155 13.08 -7.53 -5.35
CA ALA A 155 13.39 -6.72 -4.19
C ALA A 155 12.91 -7.32 -2.86
N PHE A 156 11.73 -7.95 -2.83
CA PHE A 156 11.26 -8.68 -1.64
C PHE A 156 12.24 -9.82 -1.28
N THR A 157 12.67 -10.58 -2.29
CA THR A 157 13.61 -11.70 -2.13
C THR A 157 14.97 -11.20 -1.63
N ASP A 158 15.53 -10.17 -2.27
CA ASP A 158 16.82 -9.57 -1.93
C ASP A 158 16.84 -9.04 -0.48
N ALA A 159 15.72 -8.49 -0.02
CA ALA A 159 15.57 -7.95 1.34
C ALA A 159 15.21 -9.02 2.40
N GLY A 160 15.13 -10.30 2.03
CA GLY A 160 14.71 -11.38 2.94
C GLY A 160 13.29 -11.21 3.47
N ARG A 161 12.43 -10.46 2.77
CA ARG A 161 11.03 -10.23 3.14
C ARG A 161 10.16 -11.30 2.48
N SER A 162 9.07 -11.69 3.15
CA SER A 162 8.15 -12.67 2.56
C SER A 162 7.49 -12.11 1.30
N ALA A 163 7.83 -12.71 0.15
CA ALA A 163 7.17 -12.44 -1.12
C ALA A 163 5.86 -13.23 -1.31
N PHE A 164 5.52 -14.10 -0.34
CA PHE A 164 4.44 -15.09 -0.41
C PHE A 164 3.51 -14.94 0.80
N GLU A 165 3.40 -15.96 1.66
CA GLU A 165 2.58 -15.92 2.87
C GLU A 165 3.05 -14.83 3.83
N GLY A 166 2.14 -13.93 4.22
CA GLY A 166 2.46 -12.75 5.02
C GLY A 166 2.85 -11.51 4.21
N ALA A 167 2.77 -11.54 2.87
CA ALA A 167 2.89 -10.35 2.05
C ALA A 167 1.84 -9.28 2.46
N PRO A 168 2.19 -7.99 2.40
CA PRO A 168 1.30 -6.92 2.84
C PRO A 168 0.07 -6.82 1.93
N ALA A 169 -1.01 -6.25 2.47
CA ALA A 169 -2.15 -5.84 1.64
C ALA A 169 -1.66 -4.76 0.65
N ALA A 170 -2.16 -4.80 -0.59
CA ALA A 170 -1.68 -3.90 -1.63
C ALA A 170 -2.71 -3.64 -2.73
N CYS A 171 -2.43 -2.62 -3.55
CA CYS A 171 -3.02 -2.50 -4.88
C CYS A 171 -1.98 -1.99 -5.89
N ALA A 172 -2.26 -2.22 -7.17
CA ALA A 172 -1.55 -1.60 -8.28
C ALA A 172 -2.58 -1.04 -9.26
N LEU A 173 -2.45 0.24 -9.63
CA LEU A 173 -3.39 0.95 -10.49
C LEU A 173 -2.63 1.79 -11.52
N GLY A 174 -3.10 1.78 -12.77
CA GLY A 174 -2.56 2.62 -13.82
C GLY A 174 -2.83 4.11 -13.57
N THR A 175 -1.88 4.96 -13.98
CA THR A 175 -2.05 6.42 -14.05
C THR A 175 -2.00 6.91 -15.51
N ALA A 176 -2.51 8.12 -15.76
CA ALA A 176 -2.42 8.75 -17.09
C ALA A 176 -1.00 9.22 -17.42
N GLY A 177 -0.15 9.40 -16.42
CA GLY A 177 1.23 9.84 -16.57
C GLY A 177 1.99 9.83 -15.24
N GLY A 178 3.19 10.40 -15.27
CA GLY A 178 4.06 10.54 -14.11
C GLY A 178 5.01 9.35 -13.88
N PRO A 179 5.90 9.44 -12.88
CA PRO A 179 6.85 8.39 -12.53
C PRO A 179 6.17 7.17 -11.89
N LEU A 180 6.93 6.10 -11.68
CA LEU A 180 6.53 5.03 -10.76
C LEU A 180 6.48 5.60 -9.34
N ARG A 181 5.34 5.44 -8.68
CA ARG A 181 5.12 5.81 -7.27
C ARG A 181 4.67 4.62 -6.44
N VAL A 182 5.39 4.36 -5.35
CA VAL A 182 5.07 3.33 -4.37
C VAL A 182 4.86 3.98 -3.02
N TYR A 183 3.59 4.14 -2.62
CA TYR A 183 3.24 4.60 -1.29
C TYR A 183 3.18 3.41 -0.34
N PHE A 184 3.56 3.65 0.91
CA PHE A 184 3.53 2.63 1.93
C PHE A 184 3.18 3.20 3.30
N LEU A 185 2.54 2.34 4.09
CA LEU A 185 2.31 2.53 5.51
C LEU A 185 2.94 1.35 6.25
N ALA A 186 3.70 1.64 7.30
CA ALA A 186 4.39 0.67 8.12
C ALA A 186 4.20 0.94 9.62
N GLY A 187 4.39 -0.10 10.43
CA GLY A 187 4.25 -0.02 11.89
C GLY A 187 5.17 -0.97 12.63
N ALA A 188 5.16 -0.86 13.97
CA ALA A 188 6.01 -1.65 14.86
C ALA A 188 5.64 -3.14 14.94
N HIS A 189 4.42 -3.51 14.54
CA HIS A 189 3.93 -4.88 14.63
C HIS A 189 3.48 -5.40 13.26
N ALA A 190 3.71 -6.69 13.03
CA ALA A 190 3.28 -7.36 11.81
C ALA A 190 1.74 -7.37 11.69
N PRO A 191 1.19 -7.07 10.50
CA PRO A 191 -0.25 -7.24 10.28
C PRO A 191 -0.62 -8.72 10.22
N LEU A 192 -1.87 -9.03 10.53
CA LEU A 192 -2.44 -10.34 10.21
C LEU A 192 -2.96 -10.32 8.77
N ALA A 193 -2.29 -11.05 7.88
CA ALA A 193 -2.73 -11.22 6.49
C ALA A 193 -4.04 -12.02 6.43
N ILE A 194 -4.96 -11.57 5.58
CA ILE A 194 -6.26 -12.17 5.32
C ILE A 194 -6.35 -12.52 3.84
N GLU A 195 -6.73 -13.76 3.55
CA GLU A 195 -7.00 -14.25 2.20
C GLU A 195 -8.52 -14.36 1.96
N ASN A 196 -8.91 -14.39 0.68
CA ASN A 196 -10.30 -14.51 0.26
C ASN A 196 -10.58 -15.97 -0.16
N PRO A 197 -11.51 -16.69 0.48
CA PRO A 197 -11.80 -18.09 0.15
C PRO A 197 -12.33 -18.30 -1.28
N ARG A 198 -12.81 -17.23 -1.93
CA ARG A 198 -13.28 -17.25 -3.32
C ARG A 198 -12.15 -17.11 -4.34
N GLN A 199 -10.93 -16.78 -3.90
CA GLN A 199 -9.81 -16.42 -4.77
C GLN A 199 -8.57 -17.23 -4.39
N VAL A 200 -7.84 -17.68 -5.40
CA VAL A 200 -6.49 -18.20 -5.21
C VAL A 200 -5.62 -17.05 -4.68
N SER A 201 -4.71 -17.33 -3.74
CA SER A 201 -3.77 -16.32 -3.29
C SER A 201 -2.92 -15.80 -4.45
N ALA A 202 -2.70 -14.48 -4.52
CA ALA A 202 -2.10 -13.85 -5.69
C ALA A 202 -0.70 -14.39 -6.02
N TYR A 203 0.07 -14.72 -4.97
CA TYR A 203 1.42 -15.31 -5.08
C TYR A 203 1.41 -16.81 -5.46
N ARG A 204 0.24 -17.41 -5.66
CA ARG A 204 0.02 -18.79 -6.15
C ARG A 204 -0.71 -18.82 -7.50
N TYR A 205 -0.76 -17.70 -8.23
CA TYR A 205 -1.36 -17.66 -9.57
C TYR A 205 -0.56 -18.54 -10.54
N PRO A 206 -1.23 -19.12 -11.56
CA PRO A 206 -0.54 -19.92 -12.57
C PRO A 206 0.35 -19.06 -13.48
N ASP A 207 1.37 -19.70 -14.06
CA ASP A 207 2.38 -19.04 -14.90
C ASP A 207 1.82 -18.38 -16.17
N SER A 208 0.57 -18.67 -16.54
CA SER A 208 -0.16 -17.98 -17.62
C SER A 208 -0.26 -16.46 -17.42
N TYR A 209 -0.20 -15.99 -16.16
CA TYR A 209 -0.20 -14.56 -15.82
C TYR A 209 1.20 -13.93 -15.84
N GLY A 210 2.23 -14.71 -16.13
CA GLY A 210 3.62 -14.28 -16.21
C GLY A 210 4.54 -15.10 -15.30
N PRO A 211 5.87 -14.99 -15.50
CA PRO A 211 6.86 -15.81 -14.79
C PRO A 211 6.99 -15.48 -13.30
N ARG A 212 6.37 -14.38 -12.86
CA ARG A 212 6.48 -13.84 -11.50
C ARG A 212 5.09 -13.42 -11.03
N SER A 213 4.53 -14.22 -10.14
CA SER A 213 3.21 -13.95 -9.55
C SER A 213 3.20 -12.66 -8.72
N PRO A 214 2.07 -11.94 -8.64
CA PRO A 214 1.95 -10.77 -7.77
C PRO A 214 2.15 -11.10 -6.28
N THR A 215 2.80 -10.20 -5.55
CA THR A 215 3.08 -10.31 -4.11
C THR A 215 2.13 -9.41 -3.32
N PHE A 216 1.03 -9.95 -2.78
CA PHE A 216 0.14 -9.28 -1.82
C PHE A 216 -0.87 -10.26 -1.18
N SER A 217 -1.38 -9.89 0.00
CA SER A 217 -2.55 -10.54 0.64
C SER A 217 -3.85 -9.82 0.31
N ARG A 218 -5.02 -10.48 0.43
CA ARG A 218 -6.33 -9.88 0.08
C ARG A 218 -6.77 -8.79 1.05
N ALA A 219 -6.37 -8.88 2.31
CA ALA A 219 -6.43 -7.78 3.26
C ALA A 219 -5.39 -7.96 4.38
N ALA A 220 -5.25 -6.94 5.23
CA ALA A 220 -4.39 -6.97 6.41
C ALA A 220 -5.13 -6.37 7.61
N LEU A 221 -5.24 -7.12 8.70
CA LEU A 221 -5.78 -6.65 9.97
C LEU A 221 -4.64 -6.12 10.86
N VAL A 222 -4.78 -4.90 11.34
CA VAL A 222 -3.74 -4.15 12.06
C VAL A 222 -4.31 -3.63 13.37
N GLY A 223 -3.63 -3.86 14.49
CA GLY A 223 -3.94 -3.17 15.74
C GLY A 223 -3.44 -1.73 15.67
N THR A 224 -4.30 -0.74 15.90
CA THR A 224 -3.98 0.68 15.75
C THR A 224 -3.72 1.40 17.08
N GLY A 225 -3.67 0.67 18.19
CA GLY A 225 -3.55 1.23 19.55
C GLY A 225 -4.90 1.35 20.25
N GLY A 226 -4.90 1.47 21.59
CA GLY A 226 -6.12 1.64 22.40
C GLY A 226 -7.16 0.53 22.25
N GLY A 227 -6.74 -0.70 21.91
CA GLY A 227 -7.65 -1.83 21.65
C GLY A 227 -8.38 -1.77 20.30
N SER A 228 -8.10 -0.77 19.47
CA SER A 228 -8.71 -0.62 18.14
C SER A 228 -7.95 -1.39 17.07
N GLN A 229 -8.66 -1.77 16.02
CA GLN A 229 -8.09 -2.44 14.84
C GLN A 229 -8.55 -1.74 13.55
N MET A 230 -7.74 -1.83 12.51
CA MET A 230 -8.05 -1.36 11.16
C MET A 230 -7.84 -2.51 10.17
N LEU A 231 -8.79 -2.67 9.24
CA LEU A 231 -8.70 -3.63 8.15
C LEU A 231 -8.33 -2.91 6.84
N PHE A 232 -7.17 -3.23 6.29
CA PHE A 232 -6.71 -2.74 4.99
C PHE A 232 -7.08 -3.71 3.88
N ILE A 233 -8.11 -3.39 3.08
CA ILE A 233 -8.56 -4.26 1.98
C ILE A 233 -7.78 -3.96 0.69
N SER A 234 -7.21 -4.99 0.06
CA SER A 234 -6.48 -4.90 -1.22
C SER A 234 -7.37 -4.49 -2.38
N GLY A 235 -6.72 -4.07 -3.49
CA GLY A 235 -7.43 -3.86 -4.74
C GLY A 235 -8.21 -5.14 -5.08
N THR A 236 -9.54 -5.02 -5.15
CA THR A 236 -10.43 -6.18 -5.32
C THR A 236 -11.17 -6.04 -6.64
N ALA A 237 -10.97 -7.01 -7.52
CA ALA A 237 -11.55 -7.06 -8.85
C ALA A 237 -12.53 -8.23 -8.98
N SER A 238 -13.20 -8.29 -10.13
CA SER A 238 -14.11 -9.37 -10.54
C SER A 238 -13.33 -10.65 -10.88
N ILE A 239 -12.86 -11.34 -9.85
CA ILE A 239 -12.04 -12.56 -9.96
C ILE A 239 -12.60 -13.65 -9.06
N ILE A 240 -12.78 -14.85 -9.60
CA ILE A 240 -13.06 -16.10 -8.87
C ILE A 240 -11.92 -17.07 -9.14
N GLY A 241 -11.39 -17.70 -8.11
CA GLY A 241 -10.12 -18.43 -8.21
C GLY A 241 -9.01 -17.47 -8.61
N HIS A 242 -8.48 -17.64 -9.82
CA HIS A 242 -7.53 -16.69 -10.44
C HIS A 242 -8.10 -16.04 -11.72
N GLU A 243 -9.30 -16.42 -12.14
CA GLU A 243 -9.87 -16.04 -13.44
C GLU A 243 -10.71 -14.77 -13.34
N THR A 244 -10.58 -13.89 -14.34
CA THR A 244 -11.48 -12.75 -14.50
C THR A 244 -12.85 -13.24 -14.94
N VAL A 245 -13.90 -12.84 -14.22
CA VAL A 245 -15.28 -13.19 -14.56
C VAL A 245 -16.07 -11.95 -15.00
N HIS A 246 -17.16 -12.18 -15.75
CA HIS A 246 -18.04 -11.15 -16.29
C HIS A 246 -17.35 -10.17 -17.24
N LEU A 247 -16.46 -10.67 -18.11
CA LEU A 247 -15.79 -9.86 -19.14
C LEU A 247 -16.80 -9.08 -19.98
N GLY A 248 -16.56 -7.78 -20.14
CA GLY A 248 -17.42 -6.87 -20.91
C GLY A 248 -18.64 -6.31 -20.16
N ASP A 249 -18.90 -6.76 -18.91
CA ASP A 249 -20.04 -6.30 -18.11
C ASP A 249 -19.57 -5.62 -16.82
N VAL A 250 -19.40 -4.30 -16.89
CA VAL A 250 -18.90 -3.49 -15.75
C VAL A 250 -19.81 -3.57 -14.52
N ARG A 251 -21.14 -3.73 -14.71
CA ARG A 251 -22.08 -3.81 -13.60
C ARG A 251 -21.85 -5.12 -12.85
N ARG A 252 -21.82 -6.24 -13.57
CA ARG A 252 -21.58 -7.56 -12.96
C ARG A 252 -20.17 -7.68 -12.38
N GLN A 253 -19.17 -7.04 -13.00
CA GLN A 253 -17.83 -6.97 -12.43
C GLN A 253 -17.79 -6.18 -11.12
N THR A 254 -18.58 -5.11 -11.01
CA THR A 254 -18.71 -4.33 -9.78
C THR A 254 -19.38 -5.17 -8.69
N GLU A 255 -20.49 -5.83 -9.02
CA GLU A 255 -21.18 -6.73 -8.09
C GLU A 255 -20.27 -7.86 -7.59
N GLU A 256 -19.51 -8.49 -8.47
CA GLU A 256 -18.57 -9.55 -8.08
C GLU A 256 -17.40 -9.02 -7.23
N SER A 257 -16.91 -7.81 -7.50
CA SER A 257 -15.90 -7.17 -6.66
C SER A 257 -16.43 -6.90 -5.26
N LEU A 258 -17.68 -6.46 -5.12
CA LEU A 258 -18.35 -6.27 -3.82
C LEU A 258 -18.56 -7.60 -3.09
N ASN A 259 -18.95 -8.65 -3.80
CA ASN A 259 -19.08 -10.00 -3.24
C ASN A 259 -17.75 -10.52 -2.68
N ASN A 260 -16.64 -10.24 -3.37
CA ASN A 260 -15.30 -10.58 -2.90
C ASN A 260 -14.89 -9.78 -1.65
N ILE A 261 -15.21 -8.48 -1.61
CA ILE A 261 -15.00 -7.65 -0.41
C ILE A 261 -15.80 -8.20 0.78
N ALA A 262 -17.06 -8.58 0.57
CA ALA A 262 -17.90 -9.16 1.61
C ALA A 262 -17.31 -10.46 2.17
N ALA A 263 -16.76 -11.34 1.32
CA ALA A 263 -16.10 -12.57 1.77
C ALA A 263 -14.83 -12.28 2.61
N VAL A 264 -14.03 -11.29 2.22
CA VAL A 264 -12.86 -10.85 3.00
C VAL A 264 -13.28 -10.30 4.37
N LEU A 265 -14.35 -9.51 4.42
CA LEU A 265 -14.89 -8.97 5.68
C LEU A 265 -15.32 -10.08 6.64
N GLN A 266 -15.96 -11.13 6.13
CA GLN A 266 -16.38 -12.29 6.95
C GLN A 266 -15.19 -13.02 7.56
N VAL A 267 -14.14 -13.30 6.77
CA VAL A 267 -12.91 -13.93 7.27
C VAL A 267 -12.23 -13.03 8.30
N ALA A 268 -12.11 -11.74 8.01
CA ALA A 268 -11.48 -10.78 8.91
C ALA A 268 -12.25 -10.68 10.25
N ALA A 269 -13.58 -10.66 10.23
CA ALA A 269 -14.40 -10.63 11.45
C ALA A 269 -14.19 -11.89 12.31
N SER A 270 -14.13 -13.07 11.67
CA SER A 270 -13.80 -14.33 12.35
C SER A 270 -12.43 -14.29 13.01
N ARG A 271 -11.42 -13.70 12.36
CA ARG A 271 -10.05 -13.59 12.87
C ARG A 271 -9.88 -12.52 13.94
N ALA A 272 -10.63 -11.41 13.83
CA ALA A 272 -10.61 -10.32 14.80
C ALA A 272 -11.32 -10.68 16.12
N GLY A 273 -12.19 -11.71 16.11
CA GLY A 273 -13.02 -12.05 17.25
C GLY A 273 -14.13 -11.03 17.52
N MET A 274 -14.44 -10.16 16.55
CA MET A 274 -15.47 -9.14 16.63
C MET A 274 -16.06 -8.83 15.25
N ALA A 275 -17.28 -8.30 15.22
CA ALA A 275 -17.89 -7.82 13.98
C ALA A 275 -17.15 -6.57 13.48
N ILE A 276 -16.67 -6.61 12.23
CA ILE A 276 -16.09 -5.45 11.54
C ILE A 276 -17.26 -4.63 11.01
N ARG A 277 -17.43 -3.41 11.54
CA ARG A 277 -18.47 -2.45 11.15
C ARG A 277 -17.95 -1.47 10.12
#